data_AF-A0A958YV42-F1
#
_entry.id   AF-A0A958YV42-F1
#
_cell.length_a   1.000
_cell.length_b   1.000
_cell.length_c   1.000
_cell.angle_alpha   90.00
_cell.angle_beta   90.00
_cell.angle_gamma   90.00
#
_symmetry.space_group_name_H-M   'P 1'
#
loop_
_entity.id
_entity.type
_entity.pdbx_description
1 polymer ?
#
loop_
_entity_poly.entity_id
_entity_poly.type
_entity_poly.pdbx_seq_one_letter_code
_entity_poly.pdbx_strand_id
1 'polypeptide(L)' 'MIIRHEDGKQKVARIDFTQTDFFKSPYYFLKQNDVVYVEPSLKGVKKSGFLPDIPSLLSLFTVVLSTTIILTR' A
#
# COMPACT_ATOMS: atom_id res chain seq x y z
N MET A 1 2.24 -12.13 -5.55
CA MET A 1 1.92 -13.55 -5.77
C MET A 1 1.01 -13.65 -6.98
N ILE A 2 1.27 -14.60 -7.87
CA ILE A 2 0.42 -14.88 -9.03
C ILE A 2 -0.10 -16.32 -8.89
N ILE A 3 -1.42 -16.47 -9.01
CA ILE A 3 -2.11 -17.75 -9.02
C ILE A 3 -2.58 -17.99 -10.45
N ARG A 4 -2.07 -19.03 -11.09
CA ARG A 4 -2.44 -19.44 -12.45
C ARG A 4 -3.13 -20.79 -12.41
N HIS A 5 -4.24 -20.93 -13.10
CA HIS A 5 -4.90 -22.21 -13.30
C HIS A 5 -4.59 -22.72 -14.71
N GLU A 6 -3.80 -23.79 -14.82
CA GLU A 6 -3.40 -24.38 -16.11
C GLU A 6 -3.67 -25.89 -16.03
N ASP A 7 -4.50 -26.40 -16.95
CA ASP A 7 -4.87 -27.83 -17.06
C ASP A 7 -5.34 -28.49 -15.74
N GLY A 8 -6.23 -27.81 -15.00
CA GLY A 8 -6.78 -28.32 -13.74
C GLY A 8 -5.81 -28.28 -12.56
N LYS A 9 -4.58 -27.78 -12.76
CA LYS A 9 -3.56 -27.62 -11.72
C LYS A 9 -3.36 -26.15 -11.39
N GLN A 10 -3.48 -25.82 -10.11
CA GLN A 10 -3.20 -24.48 -9.61
C GLN A 10 -1.69 -24.31 -9.41
N LYS A 11 -1.06 -23.43 -10.19
CA LYS A 11 0.33 -23.03 -10.04
C LYS A 11 0.39 -21.72 -9.28
N VAL A 12 1.09 -21.70 -8.15
CA VAL A 12 1.33 -20.49 -7.36
C VAL A 12 2.78 -20.06 -7.53
N ALA A 13 2.99 -18.84 -8.02
CA ALA A 13 4.30 -18.24 -8.16
C ALA A 13 4.42 -17.02 -7.23
N ARG A 14 5.43 -17.03 -6.35
CA ARG A 14 5.82 -15.85 -5.58
C ARG A 14 6.88 -15.10 -6.38
N ILE A 15 6.54 -13.88 -6.76
CA ILE A 15 7.38 -13.03 -7.59
C ILE A 15 7.86 -11.88 -6.73
N ASP A 16 9.16 -11.64 -6.79
CA ASP A 16 9.79 -10.45 -6.25
C ASP A 16 9.83 -9.37 -7.33
N PHE A 17 9.08 -8.29 -7.10
CA PHE A 17 8.99 -7.15 -8.04
C PHE A 17 10.19 -6.18 -7.91
N THR A 18 11.13 -6.43 -7.00
CA THR A 18 12.32 -5.59 -6.83
C THR A 18 13.48 -6.00 -7.75
N GLN A 19 13.40 -7.17 -8.39
CA GLN A 19 14.45 -7.71 -9.24
C GLN A 19 14.10 -7.61 -10.73
N THR A 20 15.10 -7.26 -11.55
CA THR A 20 14.94 -7.16 -13.01
C THR A 20 14.69 -8.53 -13.67
N ASP A 21 14.98 -9.63 -12.97
CA ASP A 21 14.75 -10.98 -13.49
C ASP A 21 13.26 -11.33 -13.62
N PHE A 22 12.35 -10.58 -12.99
CA PHE A 22 10.92 -10.75 -13.18
C PHE A 22 10.49 -10.59 -14.65
N PHE A 23 11.13 -9.70 -15.40
CA PHE A 23 10.86 -9.48 -16.83
C PHE A 23 11.13 -10.71 -17.68
N LYS A 24 11.99 -11.63 -17.22
CA LYS A 24 12.31 -12.89 -17.90
C LYS A 24 11.44 -14.06 -17.43
N SER A 25 10.57 -13.84 -16.44
CA SER A 25 9.74 -14.91 -15.89
C SER A 25 8.58 -15.29 -16.83
N PRO A 26 8.14 -16.56 -16.85
CA PRO A 26 6.97 -17.00 -17.61
C PRO A 26 5.63 -16.46 -17.07
N TYR A 27 5.71 -15.60 -16.05
CA TYR A 27 4.60 -14.93 -15.38
C TYR A 27 4.60 -13.42 -15.63
N TYR A 28 5.49 -12.92 -16.50
CA TYR A 28 5.51 -11.52 -16.93
C TYR A 28 4.24 -11.16 -17.72
N PHE A 29 3.83 -12.04 -18.64
CA PHE A 29 2.54 -11.94 -19.33
C PHE A 29 1.47 -12.76 -18.61
N LEU A 30 0.35 -12.10 -18.29
CA LEU A 30 -0.81 -12.73 -17.70
C LEU A 30 -1.56 -13.57 -18.74
N LYS A 31 -1.98 -14.76 -18.34
CA LYS A 31 -2.87 -15.63 -19.12
C LYS A 31 -4.31 -15.49 -18.60
N GLN A 32 -5.26 -16.02 -19.36
CA GLN A 32 -6.67 -16.05 -18.97
C GLN A 32 -6.83 -16.80 -17.63
N ASN A 33 -7.68 -16.28 -16.73
CA ASN A 33 -7.91 -16.79 -15.37
C ASN A 33 -6.71 -16.67 -14.40
N ASP A 34 -5.70 -15.85 -14.68
CA ASP A 34 -4.67 -15.53 -13.70
C ASP A 34 -5.19 -14.54 -12.64
N VAL A 35 -4.94 -14.83 -11.37
CA VAL A 35 -5.22 -13.92 -10.25
C VAL A 35 -3.91 -13.36 -9.74
N VAL A 36 -3.78 -12.04 -9.75
CA VAL A 36 -2.60 -11.32 -9.25
C VAL A 36 -2.93 -10.75 -7.87
N TYR A 37 -2.25 -11.26 -6.85
CA TYR A 37 -2.32 -10.73 -5.49
C TYR A 37 -1.06 -9.94 -5.16
N VAL A 38 -1.22 -8.65 -4.91
CA VAL A 38 -0.14 -7.75 -4.49
C VAL A 38 -0.37 -7.40 -3.03
N GLU A 39 0.60 -7.72 -2.19
CA GLU A 39 0.57 -7.32 -0.80
C GLU A 39 0.81 -5.80 -0.71
N PRO A 40 -0.08 -5.04 -0.03
CA PRO A 40 0.09 -3.60 0.09
C PRO A 40 1.36 -3.28 0.89
N SER A 41 2.21 -2.40 0.36
CA SER A 41 3.38 -1.94 1.12
C SER A 41 2.93 -1.20 2.38
N LEU A 42 3.72 -1.27 3.45
CA LEU A 42 3.48 -0.55 4.71
C LEU A 42 3.24 0.96 4.51
N LYS A 43 3.74 1.56 3.42
CA LYS A 43 3.47 2.95 3.05
C LYS A 43 2.02 3.21 2.63
N GLY A 44 1.37 2.23 1.99
CA GLY A 44 -0.06 2.27 1.66
C GLY A 44 -0.96 2.03 2.87
N VAL A 45 -0.55 1.13 3.78
CA VAL A 45 -1.31 0.83 5.01
C VAL A 45 -1.28 1.99 6.00
N LYS A 46 -0.16 2.74 6.07
CA LYS A 46 -0.05 3.94 6.92
C LYS A 46 -1.03 5.06 6.56
N LYS A 47 -1.54 5.11 5.32
CA LYS A 47 -2.60 6.07 4.94
C LYS A 47 -3.99 5.67 5.44
N SER A 48 -4.19 4.40 5.80
CA SER A 48 -5.47 3.89 6.30
C SER A 48 -5.55 3.87 7.82
N GLY A 49 -4.42 4.05 8.51
CA GLY A 49 -4.39 4.18 9.96
C GLY A 49 -4.73 5.60 10.37
N PHE A 50 -5.63 5.76 11.31
CA PHE A 50 -5.90 7.00 12.07
C PHE A 50 -4.68 7.36 12.94
N LEU A 51 -3.51 7.48 12.33
CA LEU A 51 -2.32 8.06 12.96
C LEU A 51 -2.29 9.50 12.48
N PRO A 52 -2.40 10.49 13.37
CA PRO A 52 -2.27 11.88 12.97
C PRO A 52 -0.89 12.07 12.36
N ASP A 53 -0.83 12.37 11.05
CA ASP A 53 0.40 12.86 10.45
C ASP A 53 0.88 14.09 11.26
N ILE A 54 2.20 14.26 11.41
CA ILE A 54 2.79 15.40 12.16
C ILE A 54 2.14 16.77 11.81
N PRO A 55 1.75 17.08 10.55
CA PRO A 55 1.04 18.31 10.22
C PRO A 55 -0.35 18.45 10.85
N SER A 56 -1.10 17.36 11.01
CA SER A 56 -2.46 17.42 11.59
C SER A 56 -2.40 17.69 13.09
N LEU A 57 -1.46 17.06 13.80
CA LEU A 57 -1.18 17.37 15.21
C LEU A 57 -0.78 18.84 15.38
N LEU A 58 0.11 19.34 14.52
CA LEU A 58 0.52 20.74 14.55
C LEU A 58 -0.67 21.69 14.33
N SER A 59 -1.57 21.37 13.39
CA SER A 59 -2.76 22.18 13.13
C SER A 59 -3.70 22.27 14.34
N LEU A 60 -3.89 21.17 15.07
CA LEU A 60 -4.67 21.16 16.32
C LEU A 60 -4.05 22.09 17.38
N PHE A 61 -2.72 22.03 17.55
CA PHE A 61 -2.02 22.95 18.44
C PHE A 61 -2.18 24.42 18.03
N THR A 62 -2.12 24.74 16.73
CA THR A 62 -2.30 26.12 16.27
C THR A 62 -3.71 26.65 16.53
N VAL A 63 -4.74 25.80 16.39
CA VAL A 63 -6.13 26.18 16.65
C VAL A 63 -6.32 26.47 18.14
N VAL A 64 -5.87 25.56 19.01
CA VAL A 64 -5.96 25.75 20.47
C VAL A 64 -5.24 27.02 20.89
N LEU A 65 -4.01 27.22 20.42
CA LEU A 65 -3.21 28.41 20.75
C LEU A 65 -3.88 29.69 20.26
N SER A 66 -4.41 29.70 19.03
CA SER A 66 -5.13 30.84 18.47
C SER A 66 -6.37 31.18 19.30
N THR A 67 -7.17 30.18 19.66
CA THR A 67 -8.36 30.37 20.51
C THR A 67 -7.97 30.89 21.90
N THR A 68 -6.92 30.34 22.53
CA THR A 68 -6.46 30.83 23.84
C THR A 68 -5.97 32.27 23.78
N ILE A 69 -5.24 32.66 22.73
CA ILE A 69 -4.78 34.05 22.52
C ILE A 69 -5.98 35.00 22.38
N ILE A 70 -7.01 34.60 21.63
CA ILE A 70 -8.24 35.40 21.46
C ILE A 70 -8.99 35.56 22.79
N LEU A 71 -9.09 34.51 23.61
CA LEU A 71 -9.77 34.59 24.91
C LEU A 71 -8.97 35.33 26.00
N THR A 72 -7.65 35.40 25.87
CA THR A 72 -6.77 36.04 26.86
C THR A 72 -6.56 37.54 26.58
N ARG A 73 -6.87 38.00 25.37
CA ARG A 73 -6.90 39.43 25.01
C ARG A 73 -8.22 40.08 25.42
#